data_AF-A2C1T3-F1
#
_entry.id   AF-A2C1T3-F1
#
_cell.length_a   1.000
_cell.length_b   1.000
_cell.length_c   1.000
_cell.angle_alpha   90.00
_cell.angle_beta   90.00
_cell.angle_gamma   90.00
#
_symmetry.space_group_name_H-M   'P 1'
#
loop_
_entity.id
_entity.type
_entity.pdbx_description
1 polymer ?
#
loop_
_entity_poly.entity_id
_entity_poly.type
_entity_poly.pdbx_seq_one_letter_code
_entity_poly.pdbx_strand_id
1 'polypeptide(L)'
;MTERTQLNVNISPELLKVLKQNAIKSGLTLAKYVTKLIQAYVSNEDLIEEGTLVDKRIDSMESQLNEIAEKLNNFNNIISENSYKEEKEGIPVEAISPRVAFIPKKPSTGDVKKIGKLIAQHFKNIQRAEVLSAKEAWQLFKDQESIKLIKEEHLTVILDVLRGEKILSFGDIQTLGFKYGRCPVMTAFRTMSDLPIESELSQIKNEAEMYLAHLASKQNKKFEMSV
;
A
#
# COMPACT_ATOMS: atom_id res chain seq x y z
N MET A 1 -17.36 -6.85 -15.39
CA MET A 1 -17.48 -7.39 -14.02
C MET A 1 -17.08 -8.85 -14.10
N THR A 2 -15.99 -9.25 -13.46
CA THR A 2 -15.61 -10.68 -13.36
C THR A 2 -16.40 -11.29 -12.21
N GLU A 3 -17.31 -12.21 -12.50
CA GLU A 3 -18.01 -12.99 -11.47
C GLU A 3 -16.98 -13.80 -10.68
N ARG A 4 -16.98 -13.63 -9.35
CA ARG A 4 -16.11 -14.38 -8.44
C ARG A 4 -16.86 -15.61 -7.94
N THR A 5 -16.36 -16.79 -8.25
CA THR A 5 -16.89 -18.06 -7.74
C THR A 5 -16.21 -18.41 -6.42
N GLN A 6 -16.98 -18.69 -5.36
CA GLN A 6 -16.45 -19.22 -4.11
C GLN A 6 -16.34 -20.75 -4.19
N LEU A 7 -15.16 -21.30 -3.89
CA LEU A 7 -14.93 -22.74 -3.84
C LEU A 7 -14.73 -23.17 -2.38
N ASN A 8 -15.65 -23.99 -1.87
CA ASN A 8 -15.52 -24.59 -0.54
C ASN A 8 -14.82 -25.95 -0.67
N VAL A 9 -13.60 -26.04 -0.16
CA VAL A 9 -12.78 -27.27 -0.23
C VAL A 9 -12.68 -27.86 1.18
N ASN A 10 -12.99 -29.15 1.31
CA ASN A 10 -12.74 -29.88 2.55
C ASN A 10 -11.26 -30.26 2.61
N ILE A 11 -10.56 -29.84 3.65
CA ILE A 11 -9.11 -30.06 3.80
C ILE A 11 -8.80 -30.56 5.20
N SER A 12 -7.75 -31.38 5.34
CA SER A 12 -7.32 -31.81 6.66
C SER A 12 -6.80 -30.64 7.50
N PRO A 13 -7.01 -30.65 8.83
CA PRO A 13 -6.51 -29.62 9.73
C PRO A 13 -4.99 -29.42 9.65
N GLU A 14 -4.23 -30.50 9.43
CA GLU A 14 -2.78 -30.51 9.30
C GLU A 14 -2.35 -29.76 8.04
N LEU A 15 -3.01 -30.02 6.91
CA LEU A 15 -2.73 -29.33 5.66
C LEU A 15 -3.09 -27.85 5.75
N LEU A 16 -4.25 -27.52 6.33
CA LEU A 16 -4.66 -26.12 6.57
C LEU A 16 -3.60 -25.37 7.38
N LYS A 17 -3.07 -26.01 8.44
CA LYS A 17 -2.03 -25.41 9.29
C LYS A 17 -0.76 -25.10 8.50
N VAL A 18 -0.29 -26.03 7.68
CA VAL A 18 0.90 -25.83 6.83
C VAL A 18 0.66 -24.72 5.81
N LEU A 19 -0.50 -24.72 5.14
CA LEU A 19 -0.86 -23.70 4.16
C LEU A 19 -0.92 -22.30 4.78
N LYS A 20 -1.52 -22.17 5.97
CA LYS A 20 -1.54 -20.88 6.72
C LYS A 20 -0.13 -20.41 7.07
N GLN A 21 0.71 -21.30 7.61
CA GLN A 21 2.07 -20.95 7.99
C GLN A 21 2.88 -20.45 6.80
N ASN A 22 2.78 -21.12 5.65
CA ASN A 22 3.50 -20.72 4.44
C ASN A 22 2.92 -19.44 3.82
N ALA A 23 1.60 -19.27 3.81
CA ALA A 23 0.96 -18.04 3.35
C ALA A 23 1.45 -16.82 4.15
N ILE A 24 1.48 -16.94 5.49
CA ILE A 24 1.98 -15.88 6.39
C ILE A 24 3.46 -15.60 6.12
N LYS A 25 4.32 -16.64 6.05
CA LYS A 25 5.75 -16.47 5.73
C LYS A 25 5.99 -15.75 4.40
N SER A 26 5.12 -15.96 3.42
CA SER A 26 5.16 -15.29 2.12
C SER A 26 4.47 -13.92 2.12
N GLY A 27 3.91 -13.44 3.23
CA GLY A 27 3.18 -12.18 3.33
C GLY A 27 1.84 -12.17 2.57
N LEU A 28 1.30 -13.34 2.24
CA LEU A 28 0.09 -13.51 1.43
C LEU A 28 -1.08 -13.99 2.29
N THR A 29 -2.29 -13.62 1.88
CA THR A 29 -3.53 -14.25 2.37
C THR A 29 -3.56 -15.72 2.00
N LEU A 30 -4.23 -16.55 2.81
CA LEU A 30 -4.38 -17.98 2.50
C LEU A 30 -4.99 -18.20 1.11
N ALA A 31 -6.03 -17.45 0.75
CA ALA A 31 -6.67 -17.53 -0.56
C ALA A 31 -5.67 -17.26 -1.70
N LYS A 32 -4.99 -16.09 -1.69
CA LYS A 32 -3.97 -15.76 -2.71
C LYS A 32 -2.84 -16.78 -2.77
N TYR A 33 -2.38 -17.27 -1.63
CA TYR A 33 -1.32 -18.28 -1.59
C TYR A 33 -1.76 -19.59 -2.24
N VAL A 34 -2.96 -20.07 -1.90
CA VAL A 34 -3.55 -21.29 -2.48
C VAL A 34 -3.85 -21.10 -3.97
N THR A 35 -4.37 -19.95 -4.39
CA THR A 35 -4.57 -19.64 -5.81
C THR A 35 -3.24 -19.66 -6.56
N LYS A 36 -2.17 -19.07 -6.01
CA LYS A 36 -0.83 -19.14 -6.64
C LYS A 36 -0.28 -20.55 -6.70
N LEU A 37 -0.47 -21.35 -5.65
CA LEU A 37 -0.09 -22.76 -5.65
C LEU A 37 -0.85 -23.52 -6.74
N ILE A 38 -2.17 -23.43 -6.76
CA ILE A 38 -3.01 -24.09 -7.77
C ILE A 38 -2.64 -23.59 -9.17
N GLN A 39 -2.40 -22.29 -9.38
CA GLN A 39 -1.93 -21.77 -10.66
C GLN A 39 -0.58 -22.38 -11.05
N ALA A 40 0.36 -22.50 -10.12
CA ALA A 40 1.64 -23.14 -10.40
C ALA A 40 1.48 -24.64 -10.75
N TYR A 41 0.55 -25.35 -10.10
CA TYR A 41 0.26 -26.76 -10.39
C TYR A 41 -0.55 -26.96 -11.68
N VAL A 42 -1.53 -26.11 -11.96
CA VAL A 42 -2.42 -26.19 -13.14
C VAL A 42 -1.75 -25.65 -14.39
N SER A 43 -0.83 -24.69 -14.27
CA SER A 43 -0.02 -24.21 -15.40
C SER A 43 1.12 -25.16 -15.77
N ASN A 44 1.33 -26.23 -14.99
CA ASN A 44 2.32 -27.27 -15.26
C ASN A 44 1.63 -28.52 -15.81
N GLU A 45 1.17 -28.48 -17.06
CA GLU A 45 0.94 -29.70 -17.87
C GLU A 45 2.26 -30.44 -18.17
N ASP A 46 3.42 -29.80 -17.98
CA ASP A 46 4.74 -30.38 -18.28
C ASP A 46 5.75 -30.18 -17.14
N LEU A 47 5.73 -31.05 -16.12
CA LEU A 47 6.89 -31.26 -15.24
C LEU A 47 7.57 -32.60 -15.53
N ILE A 48 7.93 -32.78 -16.79
CA ILE A 48 9.23 -33.34 -17.16
C ILE A 48 9.94 -32.23 -17.97
N GLU A 49 11.19 -31.91 -17.61
CA GLU A 49 12.14 -30.99 -18.26
C GLU A 49 12.23 -29.54 -17.73
N GLU A 50 12.79 -29.45 -16.51
CA GLU A 50 13.20 -28.26 -15.74
C GLU A 50 14.30 -27.36 -16.38
N GLY A 51 14.53 -27.44 -17.70
CA GLY A 51 15.60 -26.69 -18.39
C GLY A 51 15.15 -25.50 -19.24
N THR A 52 13.99 -25.58 -19.89
CA THR A 52 13.70 -24.71 -21.05
C THR A 52 12.97 -23.40 -20.73
N LEU A 53 12.35 -23.28 -19.56
CA LEU A 53 11.53 -22.12 -19.17
C LEU A 53 12.35 -20.97 -18.57
N VAL A 54 13.48 -21.29 -17.94
CA VAL A 54 14.44 -20.28 -17.47
C VAL A 54 15.13 -19.65 -18.66
N ASP A 55 15.59 -20.47 -19.63
CA ASP A 55 16.25 -19.99 -20.85
C ASP A 55 15.30 -19.11 -21.68
N LYS A 56 14.05 -19.52 -21.90
CA LYS A 56 13.06 -18.68 -22.59
C LYS A 56 12.74 -17.36 -21.87
N ARG A 57 12.80 -17.35 -20.53
CA ARG A 57 12.63 -16.11 -19.74
C ARG A 57 13.85 -15.22 -19.84
N ILE A 58 15.06 -15.79 -19.85
CA ILE A 58 16.31 -15.05 -20.05
C ILE A 58 16.30 -14.43 -21.45
N ASP A 59 16.02 -15.21 -22.49
CA ASP A 59 15.93 -14.73 -23.88
C ASP A 59 14.89 -13.60 -24.04
N SER A 60 13.73 -13.73 -23.39
CA SER A 60 12.70 -12.69 -23.40
C SER A 60 13.14 -11.42 -22.66
N MET A 61 13.87 -11.55 -21.56
CA MET A 61 14.38 -10.41 -20.80
C MET A 61 15.52 -9.71 -21.55
N GLU A 62 16.39 -10.46 -22.22
CA GLU A 62 17.46 -9.92 -23.06
C GLU A 62 16.91 -9.19 -24.29
N SER A 63 15.87 -9.75 -24.92
CA SER A 63 15.17 -9.09 -26.03
C SER A 63 14.54 -7.75 -25.60
N GLN A 64 13.89 -7.71 -24.44
CA GLN A 64 13.31 -6.48 -23.88
C GLN A 64 14.38 -5.43 -23.53
N LEU A 65 15.52 -5.85 -22.98
CA LEU A 65 16.63 -4.95 -22.67
C LEU A 65 17.24 -4.34 -23.93
N ASN A 66 17.39 -5.11 -25.01
CA ASN A 66 17.85 -4.61 -26.30
C ASN A 66 16.87 -3.60 -26.90
N GLU A 67 15.57 -3.86 -26.82
CA GLU A 67 14.54 -2.93 -27.31
C GLU A 67 14.53 -1.59 -26.54
N ILE A 68 14.79 -1.65 -25.22
CA ILE A 68 14.95 -0.46 -24.38
C ILE A 68 16.23 0.31 -24.74
N ALA A 69 17.34 -0.39 -24.99
CA ALA A 69 18.60 0.23 -25.40
C ALA A 69 18.47 0.96 -26.75
N GLU A 70 17.78 0.37 -27.73
CA GLU A 70 17.50 1.03 -29.01
C GLU A 70 16.60 2.26 -28.85
N LYS A 71 15.56 2.18 -28.02
CA LYS A 71 14.69 3.34 -27.70
C LYS A 71 15.47 4.46 -27.03
N LEU A 72 16.40 4.15 -26.13
CA LEU A 72 17.26 5.15 -25.48
C LEU A 72 18.26 5.79 -26.45
N ASN A 73 18.84 5.01 -27.37
CA ASN A 73 19.72 5.55 -28.41
C ASN A 73 18.96 6.47 -29.37
N ASN A 74 17.74 6.10 -29.75
CA ASN A 74 16.88 6.97 -30.57
C ASN A 74 16.47 8.24 -29.82
N PHE A 75 16.22 8.17 -28.51
CA PHE A 75 15.91 9.36 -27.70
C PHE A 75 17.12 10.31 -27.59
N ASN A 76 18.33 9.78 -27.44
CA ASN A 76 19.56 10.58 -27.44
C ASN A 76 19.84 11.25 -28.79
N ASN A 77 19.50 10.59 -29.91
CA ASN A 77 19.59 11.18 -31.24
C ASN A 77 18.57 12.32 -31.46
N ILE A 78 17.38 12.23 -30.86
CA ILE A 78 16.36 13.30 -30.91
C ILE A 78 16.79 14.52 -30.06
N ILE A 79 17.48 14.28 -28.94
CA ILE A 79 18.00 15.36 -28.08
C ILE A 79 19.18 16.08 -28.75
N SER A 80 20.04 15.37 -29.49
CA SER A 80 21.13 15.99 -30.24
C SER A 80 20.64 16.80 -31.46
N GLU A 81 19.56 16.40 -32.12
CA GLU A 81 18.96 17.14 -33.25
C GLU A 81 18.15 18.38 -32.84
N ASN A 82 17.59 18.44 -31.63
CA ASN A 82 16.77 19.58 -31.16
C ASN A 82 17.56 20.71 -30.47
N SER A 83 18.90 20.66 -30.47
CA SER A 83 19.75 21.69 -29.85
C SER A 83 20.04 22.93 -30.72
N TYR A 84 19.46 23.02 -31.92
CA TYR A 84 19.53 24.21 -32.78
C TYR A 84 18.14 24.62 -33.25
N LYS A 85 17.40 25.32 -32.39
CA LYS A 85 16.47 26.44 -32.71
C LYS A 85 15.57 26.66 -31.50
N GLU A 86 15.76 27.80 -30.84
CA GLU A 86 14.69 28.77 -30.54
C GLU A 86 15.28 29.92 -29.71
N GLU A 87 15.69 30.96 -30.43
CA GLU A 87 15.70 32.32 -29.92
C GLU A 87 14.26 32.83 -29.83
N LYS A 88 13.96 33.46 -28.68
CA LYS A 88 13.07 34.61 -28.47
C LYS A 88 11.62 34.46 -28.95
N GLU A 89 10.71 34.45 -27.98
CA GLU A 89 9.75 35.55 -27.79
C GLU A 89 9.05 35.40 -26.43
N GLY A 90 9.01 36.51 -25.66
CA GLY A 90 8.39 36.57 -24.34
C GLY A 90 6.95 37.06 -24.42
N ILE A 91 6.05 36.41 -23.67
CA ILE A 91 4.72 36.90 -23.30
C ILE A 91 4.42 36.42 -21.85
N PRO A 92 3.76 37.23 -21.00
CA PRO A 92 3.84 37.12 -19.54
C PRO A 92 2.98 35.99 -18.96
N VAL A 93 3.55 35.29 -17.99
CA VAL A 93 2.83 34.29 -17.18
C VAL A 93 2.05 35.00 -16.07
N GLU A 94 0.80 35.40 -16.35
CA GLU A 94 -0.16 35.61 -15.26
C GLU A 94 -0.62 34.23 -14.75
N ALA A 95 -0.06 33.87 -13.61
CA ALA A 95 -0.37 32.69 -12.85
C ALA A 95 -1.83 32.73 -12.35
N ILE A 96 -2.73 32.03 -13.03
CA ILE A 96 -3.99 31.62 -12.43
C ILE A 96 -3.70 30.34 -11.62
N SER A 97 -3.12 30.55 -10.43
CA SER A 97 -3.16 29.56 -9.36
C SER A 97 -4.60 29.49 -8.87
N PRO A 98 -5.30 28.34 -8.96
CA PRO A 98 -6.58 28.21 -8.28
C PRO A 98 -6.27 28.13 -6.77
N ARG A 99 -6.25 29.28 -6.10
CA ARG A 99 -6.39 29.39 -4.65
C ARG A 99 -7.82 28.94 -4.30
N VAL A 100 -8.03 27.63 -4.24
CA VAL A 100 -9.08 27.11 -3.37
C VAL A 100 -8.49 27.16 -1.96
N ALA A 101 -8.82 28.21 -1.22
CA ALA A 101 -8.51 28.34 0.20
C ALA A 101 -9.35 27.35 1.02
N PHE A 102 -9.27 26.06 0.72
CA PHE A 102 -9.84 25.02 1.57
C PHE A 102 -8.85 24.80 2.71
N ILE A 103 -9.10 25.43 3.85
CA ILE A 103 -8.40 25.12 5.09
C ILE A 103 -9.00 23.80 5.57
N PRO A 104 -8.25 22.68 5.58
CA PRO A 104 -8.79 21.43 6.08
C PRO A 104 -9.18 21.62 7.55
N LYS A 105 -10.34 21.11 7.95
CA LYS A 105 -10.78 21.20 9.33
C LYS A 105 -9.96 20.23 10.18
N LYS A 106 -9.52 20.68 11.36
CA LYS A 106 -8.93 19.76 12.35
C LYS A 106 -9.95 18.65 12.68
N PRO A 107 -9.58 17.37 12.57
CA PRO A 107 -10.45 16.28 13.00
C PRO A 107 -10.90 16.49 14.44
N SER A 108 -12.19 16.32 14.72
CA SER A 108 -12.67 16.41 16.09
C SER A 108 -12.17 15.23 16.92
N THR A 109 -12.16 15.37 18.24
CA THR A 109 -11.86 14.24 19.14
C THR A 109 -12.81 13.07 18.92
N GLY A 110 -14.07 13.35 18.53
CA GLY A 110 -15.05 12.32 18.17
C GLY A 110 -14.64 11.56 16.90
N ASP A 111 -14.21 12.29 15.87
CA ASP A 111 -13.77 11.70 14.59
C ASP A 111 -12.55 10.81 14.80
N VAL A 112 -11.55 11.27 15.56
CA VAL A 112 -10.34 10.49 15.83
C VAL A 112 -10.63 9.21 16.61
N LYS A 113 -11.51 9.28 17.62
CA LYS A 113 -11.99 8.09 18.33
C LYS A 113 -12.72 7.13 17.40
N LYS A 114 -13.52 7.67 16.49
CA LYS A 114 -14.27 6.89 15.49
C LYS A 114 -13.33 6.18 14.52
N ILE A 115 -12.29 6.84 14.02
CA ILE A 115 -11.23 6.23 13.20
C ILE A 115 -10.63 5.02 13.92
N GLY A 116 -10.20 5.18 15.17
CA GLY A 116 -9.60 4.09 15.95
C GLY A 116 -10.52 2.88 16.07
N LYS A 117 -11.80 3.11 16.36
CA LYS A 117 -12.82 2.04 16.43
C LYS A 117 -13.03 1.34 15.09
N LEU A 118 -13.15 2.11 14.00
CA LEU A 118 -13.38 1.58 12.66
C LEU A 118 -12.18 0.75 12.18
N ILE A 119 -10.95 1.20 12.42
CA ILE A 119 -9.74 0.45 12.10
C ILE A 119 -9.67 -0.85 12.90
N ALA A 120 -9.94 -0.82 14.20
CA ALA A 120 -9.96 -2.02 15.05
C ALA A 120 -11.05 -3.01 14.61
N GLN A 121 -12.24 -2.51 14.27
CA GLN A 121 -13.33 -3.33 13.76
C GLN A 121 -12.97 -3.97 12.41
N HIS A 122 -12.38 -3.20 11.50
CA HIS A 122 -11.95 -3.71 10.19
C HIS A 122 -10.88 -4.80 10.34
N PHE A 123 -9.94 -4.64 11.27
CA PHE A 123 -8.93 -5.66 11.56
C PHE A 123 -9.54 -6.96 12.11
N LYS A 124 -10.59 -6.87 12.93
CA LYS A 124 -11.37 -8.05 13.37
C LYS A 124 -12.13 -8.70 12.23
N ASN A 125 -12.63 -7.92 11.28
CA ASN A 125 -13.29 -8.45 10.09
C ASN A 125 -12.30 -9.22 9.19
N ILE A 126 -11.08 -8.69 9.00
CA ILE A 126 -9.98 -9.40 8.31
C ILE A 126 -9.67 -10.73 9.01
N GLN A 127 -9.53 -10.73 10.34
CA GLN A 127 -9.31 -11.98 11.10
C GLN A 127 -10.36 -13.04 10.81
N ARG A 128 -11.64 -12.64 10.75
CA ARG A 128 -12.74 -13.57 10.47
C ARG A 128 -12.72 -14.06 9.02
N ALA A 129 -12.56 -13.14 8.07
CA ALA A 129 -12.58 -13.46 6.64
C ALA A 129 -11.42 -14.37 6.23
N GLU A 130 -10.23 -14.12 6.77
CA GLU A 130 -9.02 -14.90 6.47
C GLU A 130 -8.83 -16.10 7.43
N VAL A 131 -9.78 -16.31 8.36
CA VAL A 131 -9.75 -17.39 9.36
C VAL A 131 -8.45 -17.39 10.17
N LEU A 132 -8.03 -16.22 10.64
CA LEU A 132 -6.79 -16.01 11.39
C LEU A 132 -7.08 -15.83 12.88
N SER A 133 -6.23 -16.40 13.72
CA SER A 133 -6.13 -15.98 15.11
C SER A 133 -5.57 -14.56 15.22
N ALA A 134 -5.77 -13.92 16.37
CA ALA A 134 -5.23 -12.57 16.62
C ALA A 134 -3.70 -12.51 16.46
N LYS A 135 -2.98 -13.58 16.83
CA LYS A 135 -1.53 -13.67 16.68
C LYS A 135 -1.12 -13.79 15.21
N GLU A 136 -1.82 -14.61 14.44
CA GLU A 136 -1.55 -14.80 13.00
C GLU A 136 -1.86 -13.52 12.21
N ALA A 137 -2.98 -12.85 12.50
CA ALA A 137 -3.33 -11.60 11.84
C ALA A 137 -2.33 -10.48 12.16
N TRP A 138 -1.83 -10.42 13.40
CA TRP A 138 -0.77 -9.46 13.74
C TRP A 138 0.55 -9.76 13.03
N GLN A 139 0.91 -11.04 12.92
CA GLN A 139 2.12 -11.42 12.18
C GLN A 139 1.99 -11.06 10.70
N LEU A 140 0.87 -11.43 10.07
CA LEU A 140 0.58 -11.06 8.69
C LEU A 140 0.58 -9.54 8.48
N PHE A 141 0.07 -8.77 9.44
CA PHE A 141 0.11 -7.31 9.39
C PHE A 141 1.55 -6.76 9.39
N LYS A 142 2.43 -7.27 10.25
CA LYS A 142 3.84 -6.84 10.30
C LYS A 142 4.62 -7.22 9.03
N ASP A 143 4.24 -8.31 8.39
CA ASP A 143 4.93 -8.80 7.18
C ASP A 143 4.57 -7.97 5.92
N GLN A 144 3.61 -7.04 6.03
CA GLN A 144 3.24 -6.13 4.94
C GLN A 144 4.35 -5.11 4.66
N GLU A 145 4.63 -4.86 3.39
CA GLU A 145 5.72 -3.98 2.95
C GLU A 145 5.58 -2.56 3.51
N SER A 146 4.35 -2.03 3.58
CA SER A 146 4.07 -0.71 4.14
C SER A 146 4.31 -0.60 5.66
N ILE A 147 4.45 -1.73 6.35
CA ILE A 147 4.61 -1.80 7.81
C ILE A 147 6.08 -1.98 8.21
N LYS A 148 6.92 -2.58 7.35
CA LYS A 148 8.34 -2.84 7.64
C LYS A 148 9.16 -1.59 8.00
N LEU A 149 8.76 -0.41 7.53
CA LEU A 149 9.45 0.86 7.79
C LEU A 149 9.00 1.54 9.11
N ILE A 150 8.00 0.99 9.80
CA ILE A 150 7.48 1.54 11.04
C ILE A 150 8.35 1.06 12.20
N LYS A 151 8.70 1.99 13.10
CA LYS A 151 9.49 1.68 14.31
C LYS A 151 8.63 0.91 15.32
N GLU A 152 9.25 0.02 16.09
CA GLU A 152 8.55 -0.82 17.07
C GLU A 152 7.70 -0.01 18.07
N GLU A 153 8.23 1.12 18.56
CA GLU A 153 7.52 2.06 19.45
C GLU A 153 6.15 2.51 18.89
N HIS A 154 6.06 2.65 17.56
CA HIS A 154 4.85 3.07 16.86
C HIS A 154 3.96 1.88 16.49
N LEU A 155 4.56 0.71 16.22
CA LEU A 155 3.83 -0.54 16.03
C LEU A 155 3.06 -0.94 17.29
N THR A 156 3.63 -0.75 18.47
CA THR A 156 2.94 -0.99 19.74
C THR A 156 1.68 -0.13 19.87
N VAL A 157 1.79 1.17 19.58
CA VAL A 157 0.62 2.07 19.60
C VAL A 157 -0.46 1.62 18.62
N ILE A 158 -0.08 1.18 17.43
CA ILE A 158 -1.02 0.65 16.44
C ILE A 158 -1.69 -0.62 16.97
N LEU A 159 -0.90 -1.56 17.51
CA LEU A 159 -1.41 -2.82 18.07
C LEU A 159 -2.43 -2.58 19.20
N ASP A 160 -2.13 -1.68 20.12
CA ASP A 160 -3.02 -1.35 21.24
C ASP A 160 -4.35 -0.78 20.74
N VAL A 161 -4.31 0.04 19.68
CA VAL A 161 -5.52 0.55 19.02
C VAL A 161 -6.29 -0.57 18.33
N LEU A 162 -5.60 -1.48 17.61
CA LEU A 162 -6.24 -2.61 16.93
C LEU A 162 -6.90 -3.60 17.90
N ARG A 163 -6.35 -3.75 19.10
CA ARG A 163 -6.94 -4.55 20.19
C ARG A 163 -8.09 -3.84 20.89
N GLY A 164 -8.18 -2.52 20.76
CA GLY A 164 -9.13 -1.67 21.48
C GLY A 164 -8.70 -1.36 22.92
N GLU A 165 -7.44 -1.61 23.26
CA GLU A 165 -6.84 -1.32 24.57
C GLU A 165 -6.50 0.17 24.70
N LYS A 166 -6.19 0.83 23.58
CA LYS A 166 -5.92 2.27 23.52
C LYS A 166 -6.96 2.99 22.68
N ILE A 167 -7.43 4.13 23.20
CA ILE A 167 -8.22 5.08 22.43
C ILE A 167 -7.27 5.92 21.59
N LEU A 168 -7.41 5.86 20.26
CA LEU A 168 -6.63 6.68 19.34
C LEU A 168 -6.82 8.17 19.66
N SER A 169 -5.71 8.90 19.78
CA SER A 169 -5.70 10.35 20.00
C SER A 169 -5.20 11.11 18.78
N PHE A 170 -5.49 12.42 18.73
CA PHE A 170 -4.99 13.27 17.64
C PHE A 170 -3.45 13.35 17.65
N GLY A 171 -2.82 13.29 18.82
CA GLY A 171 -1.36 13.27 18.95
C GLY A 171 -0.72 12.02 18.35
N ASP A 172 -1.38 10.87 18.47
CA ASP A 172 -0.93 9.62 17.83
C ASP A 172 -0.99 9.75 16.29
N ILE A 173 -2.11 10.27 15.76
CA ILE A 173 -2.28 10.53 14.33
C ILE A 173 -1.23 11.50 13.81
N GLN A 174 -0.97 12.59 14.53
CA GLN A 174 0.01 13.60 14.15
C GLN A 174 1.44 13.04 14.14
N THR A 175 1.80 12.28 15.17
CA THR A 175 3.13 11.63 15.26
C THR A 175 3.35 10.66 14.11
N LEU A 176 2.37 9.79 13.83
CA LEU A 176 2.45 8.82 12.74
C LEU A 176 2.45 9.52 11.37
N GLY A 177 1.59 10.53 11.19
CA GLY A 177 1.48 11.27 9.94
C GLY A 177 2.72 12.09 9.61
N PHE A 178 3.35 12.75 10.58
CA PHE A 178 4.59 13.48 10.32
C PHE A 178 5.79 12.57 10.07
N LYS A 179 5.86 11.41 10.73
CA LYS A 179 7.00 10.50 10.59
C LYS A 179 6.93 9.62 9.34
N TYR A 180 5.72 9.27 8.89
CA TYR A 180 5.51 8.33 7.77
C TYR A 180 4.75 8.93 6.58
N GLY A 181 4.27 10.17 6.68
CA GLY A 181 3.59 10.91 5.61
C GLY A 181 2.15 10.45 5.33
N ARG A 182 1.94 9.15 5.11
CA ARG A 182 0.62 8.54 4.83
C ARG A 182 0.29 7.48 5.88
N CYS A 183 -0.99 7.18 6.08
CA CYS A 183 -1.43 6.15 7.01
C CYS A 183 -1.05 4.74 6.48
N PRO A 184 -0.04 4.06 7.07
CA PRO A 184 0.46 2.79 6.55
C PRO A 184 -0.48 1.61 6.87
N VAL A 185 -1.33 1.77 7.88
CA VAL A 185 -2.32 0.77 8.33
C VAL A 185 -3.34 0.44 7.23
N MET A 186 -3.83 1.47 6.52
CA MET A 186 -4.82 1.28 5.47
C MET A 186 -4.24 0.56 4.25
N THR A 187 -2.97 0.83 3.94
CA THR A 187 -2.25 0.13 2.88
C THR A 187 -2.10 -1.35 3.23
N ALA A 188 -1.71 -1.66 4.47
CA ALA A 188 -1.60 -3.03 4.95
C ALA A 188 -2.94 -3.78 4.90
N PHE A 189 -4.05 -3.14 5.27
CA PHE A 189 -5.37 -3.79 5.21
C PHE A 189 -5.76 -4.22 3.79
N ARG A 190 -5.48 -3.38 2.78
CA ARG A 190 -5.78 -3.69 1.37
C ARG A 190 -4.97 -4.87 0.83
N THR A 191 -3.77 -5.09 1.36
CA THR A 191 -2.93 -6.21 0.92
C THR A 191 -3.27 -7.48 1.69
N MET A 192 -3.67 -7.35 2.97
CA MET A 192 -4.07 -8.44 3.86
C MET A 192 -5.43 -9.05 3.56
N SER A 193 -6.35 -8.36 2.89
CA SER A 193 -7.65 -8.93 2.52
C SER A 193 -8.28 -8.15 1.38
N ASP A 194 -9.16 -8.82 0.65
CA ASP A 194 -10.00 -8.19 -0.38
C ASP A 194 -11.25 -7.51 0.20
N LEU A 195 -11.39 -7.49 1.54
CA LEU A 195 -12.49 -6.79 2.21
C LEU A 195 -12.48 -5.29 1.87
N PRO A 196 -13.63 -4.72 1.46
CA PRO A 196 -13.72 -3.30 1.20
C PRO A 196 -13.52 -2.52 2.51
N ILE A 197 -12.68 -1.49 2.45
CA ILE A 197 -12.58 -0.49 3.51
C ILE A 197 -13.88 0.31 3.52
N GLU A 198 -14.49 0.46 4.69
CA GLU A 198 -15.71 1.24 4.86
C GLU A 198 -15.51 2.68 4.35
N SER A 199 -16.47 3.17 3.57
CA SER A 199 -16.40 4.49 2.92
C SER A 199 -16.22 5.62 3.93
N GLU A 200 -16.89 5.51 5.08
CA GLU A 200 -16.77 6.44 6.20
C GLU A 200 -15.35 6.49 6.77
N LEU A 201 -14.72 5.33 6.99
CA LEU A 201 -13.33 5.26 7.44
C LEU A 201 -12.40 5.93 6.41
N SER A 202 -12.63 5.69 5.12
CA SER A 202 -11.84 6.31 4.05
C SER A 202 -12.00 7.84 4.01
N GLN A 203 -13.21 8.36 4.20
CA GLN A 203 -13.48 9.80 4.21
C GLN A 203 -12.77 10.49 5.37
N ILE A 204 -13.01 10.02 6.61
CA ILE A 204 -12.43 10.64 7.81
C ILE A 204 -10.89 10.57 7.77
N LYS A 205 -10.33 9.48 7.26
CA LYS A 205 -8.87 9.30 7.07
C LYS A 205 -8.31 10.31 6.07
N ASN A 206 -8.97 10.54 4.93
CA ASN A 206 -8.51 11.51 3.93
C ASN A 206 -8.56 12.94 4.46
N GLU A 207 -9.60 13.31 5.22
CA GLU A 207 -9.69 14.62 5.87
C GLU A 207 -8.55 14.83 6.88
N ALA A 208 -8.23 13.81 7.68
CA ALA A 208 -7.12 13.86 8.62
C ALA A 208 -5.77 14.00 7.92
N GLU A 209 -5.52 13.26 6.84
CA GLU A 209 -4.28 13.37 6.06
C GLU A 209 -4.12 14.75 5.41
N MET A 210 -5.18 15.31 4.84
CA MET A 210 -5.16 16.68 4.29
C MET A 210 -4.82 17.72 5.36
N TYR A 211 -5.39 17.57 6.56
CA TYR A 211 -5.09 18.47 7.68
C TYR A 211 -3.63 18.37 8.13
N LEU A 212 -3.07 17.17 8.22
CA LEU A 212 -1.66 16.98 8.57
C LEU A 212 -0.71 17.55 7.52
N ALA A 213 -1.02 17.36 6.23
CA ALA A 213 -0.25 17.95 5.14
C ALA A 213 -0.24 19.49 5.21
N HIS A 214 -1.39 20.10 5.53
CA HIS A 214 -1.49 21.54 5.76
C HIS A 214 -0.65 22.01 6.96
N LEU A 215 -0.65 21.27 8.07
CA LEU A 215 0.19 21.57 9.23
C LEU A 215 1.68 21.50 8.90
N ALA A 216 2.11 20.46 8.17
CA ALA A 216 3.50 20.31 7.74
C ALA A 216 3.94 21.46 6.82
N SER A 217 3.09 21.87 5.87
CA SER A 217 3.35 23.01 4.98
C SER A 217 3.53 24.32 5.77
N LYS A 218 2.72 24.54 6.81
CA LYS A 218 2.86 25.72 7.68
C LYS A 218 4.15 25.70 8.50
N GLN A 219 4.60 24.53 8.96
CA GLN A 219 5.88 24.42 9.67
C GLN A 219 7.05 24.77 8.76
N ASN A 220 7.09 24.24 7.54
CA ASN A 220 8.17 24.50 6.59
C ASN A 220 8.25 25.97 6.16
N LYS A 221 7.10 26.63 5.92
CA LYS A 221 7.05 28.07 5.61
C LYS A 221 7.57 28.97 6.75
N LYS A 222 7.44 28.51 8.01
CA LYS A 222 7.95 29.26 9.17
C LYS A 222 9.49 29.23 9.23
N PHE A 223 10.13 28.20 8.66
CA PHE A 223 11.58 28.12 8.53
C PHE A 223 12.11 28.99 7.37
N GLU A 224 11.41 29.06 6.24
CA GLU A 224 11.85 29.87 5.08
C GLU A 224 11.79 31.39 5.32
N MET A 225 10.86 31.88 6.17
CA MET A 225 10.78 33.31 6.52
C MET A 225 11.68 33.72 7.70
N SER A 226 12.47 32.80 8.25
CA SER A 226 13.36 33.05 9.40
C SER A 226 14.85 33.08 9.00
N VAL A 227 15.15 33.24 7.70
CA VAL A 227 16.51 33.38 7.14
C VAL A 227 16.72 34.79 6.63
#